data_AF-A0A1E3VZ99-F1
#
_entry.id   AF-A0A1E3VZ99-F1
#
_cell.length_a   1.000
_cell.length_b   1.000
_cell.length_c   1.000
_cell.angle_alpha   90.00
_cell.angle_beta   90.00
_cell.angle_gamma   90.00
#
_symmetry.space_group_name_H-M   'P 1'
#
loop_
_entity.id
_entity.type
_entity.pdbx_description
1 polymer ?
#
loop_
_entity_poly.entity_id
_entity_poly.type
_entity_poly.pdbx_seq_one_letter_code
_entity_poly.pdbx_strand_id
1 'polypeptide(L)'
;MSCGPKRTCGEMASCAEAVHYLRDCGRGRLDGDGDGIPCETLCGKDRQTMDRRLGAQQAQSLLPPSYACGAKRTCSEMDSCAEARFHLEKCGVRSLDRDGDGIPCEGLCR
;
A
#
# COMPACT_ATOMS: atom_id res chain seq x y z
N MET A 1 -1.73 -17.08 -13.72
CA MET A 1 -0.26 -16.99 -13.86
C MET A 1 0.30 -18.38 -13.67
N SER A 2 0.91 -18.95 -14.71
CA SER A 2 1.37 -20.34 -14.68
C SER A 2 2.82 -20.41 -14.19
N CYS A 3 3.10 -21.36 -13.31
CA CYS A 3 4.47 -21.68 -12.88
C CYS A 3 5.28 -22.18 -14.08
N GLY A 4 6.16 -21.35 -14.61
CA GLY A 4 7.01 -21.69 -15.75
C GLY A 4 8.12 -22.70 -15.40
N PRO A 5 8.95 -23.08 -16.39
CA PRO A 5 10.06 -24.00 -16.17
C PRO A 5 11.20 -23.40 -15.35
N LYS A 6 11.13 -22.09 -15.03
CA LYS A 6 12.18 -21.35 -14.33
C LYS A 6 12.43 -21.95 -12.95
N ARG A 7 13.70 -22.25 -12.67
CA ARG A 7 14.10 -22.93 -11.42
C ARG A 7 15.13 -22.20 -10.61
N THR A 8 15.80 -21.22 -11.19
CA THR A 8 16.96 -20.55 -10.60
C THR A 8 16.72 -19.05 -10.49
N CYS A 9 17.46 -18.40 -9.60
CA CYS A 9 17.32 -16.96 -9.36
C CYS A 9 17.71 -16.10 -10.57
N GLY A 10 18.65 -16.55 -11.41
CA GLY A 10 19.03 -15.84 -12.63
C GLY A 10 17.94 -15.82 -13.71
N GLU A 11 16.93 -16.69 -13.60
CA GLU A 11 15.81 -16.73 -14.55
C GLU A 11 14.66 -15.78 -14.14
N MET A 12 14.63 -15.32 -12.89
CA MET A 12 13.59 -14.43 -12.36
C MET A 12 13.90 -12.99 -12.78
N ALA A 13 12.90 -12.27 -13.29
CA ALA A 13 13.08 -10.87 -13.70
C ALA A 13 13.01 -9.89 -12.52
N SER A 14 12.45 -10.31 -11.38
CA SER A 14 12.26 -9.45 -10.21
C SER A 14 12.07 -10.25 -8.92
N CYS A 15 12.23 -9.55 -7.78
CA CYS A 15 11.89 -10.12 -6.47
C CYS A 15 10.42 -10.55 -6.40
N ALA A 16 9.48 -9.75 -6.94
CA ALA A 16 8.06 -10.09 -6.95
C ALA A 16 7.77 -11.39 -7.70
N GLU A 17 8.43 -11.63 -8.84
CA GLU A 17 8.34 -12.90 -9.56
C GLU A 17 8.92 -14.05 -8.73
N ALA A 18 10.10 -13.89 -8.13
CA ALA A 18 10.71 -14.91 -7.29
C ALA A 18 9.80 -15.31 -6.11
N VAL A 19 9.11 -14.34 -5.50
CA VAL A 19 8.15 -14.55 -4.42
C VAL A 19 6.93 -15.34 -4.85
N HIS A 20 6.37 -15.02 -6.02
CA HIS A 20 5.27 -15.79 -6.59
C HIS A 20 5.70 -17.25 -6.81
N TYR A 21 6.90 -17.50 -7.36
CA TYR A 21 7.37 -18.88 -7.54
C TYR A 21 7.65 -19.61 -6.20
N LEU A 22 8.06 -18.90 -5.16
CA LEU A 22 8.23 -19.49 -3.83
C LEU A 22 6.87 -19.84 -3.19
N ARG A 23 5.92 -18.88 -3.18
CA ARG A 23 4.63 -18.99 -2.48
C ARG A 23 3.59 -19.78 -3.27
N ASP A 24 3.32 -19.40 -4.52
CA ASP A 24 2.29 -20.01 -5.35
C ASP A 24 2.75 -21.31 -6.00
N CYS A 25 4.04 -21.41 -6.36
CA CYS A 25 4.60 -22.58 -7.02
C CYS A 25 5.39 -23.51 -6.09
N GLY A 26 5.46 -23.20 -4.79
CA GLY A 26 6.11 -24.02 -3.77
C GLY A 26 7.60 -24.29 -4.01
N ARG A 27 8.31 -23.38 -4.69
CA ARG A 27 9.72 -23.58 -5.06
C ARG A 27 10.66 -23.21 -3.89
N GLY A 28 10.59 -23.98 -2.80
CA GLY A 28 11.39 -23.79 -1.59
C GLY A 28 12.91 -23.67 -1.82
N ARG A 29 13.46 -24.29 -2.88
CA ARG A 29 14.89 -24.17 -3.23
C ARG A 29 15.37 -22.74 -3.56
N LEU A 30 14.45 -21.81 -3.80
CA LEU A 30 14.79 -20.40 -4.06
C LEU A 30 15.15 -19.66 -2.76
N ASP A 31 14.68 -20.19 -1.63
CA ASP A 31 14.87 -19.73 -0.25
C ASP A 31 15.80 -20.73 0.44
N GLY A 32 17.10 -20.56 0.20
CA GLY A 32 18.13 -21.54 0.58
C GLY A 32 18.38 -21.60 2.08
N ASP A 33 18.13 -20.52 2.79
CA ASP A 33 18.29 -20.33 4.22
C ASP A 33 16.97 -20.46 5.01
N GLY A 34 15.83 -20.52 4.31
CA GLY A 34 14.52 -20.82 4.90
C GLY A 34 13.91 -19.63 5.64
N ASP A 35 14.34 -18.41 5.32
CA ASP A 35 13.89 -17.18 5.95
C ASP A 35 12.62 -16.60 5.27
N GLY A 36 12.18 -17.26 4.20
CA GLY A 36 11.03 -16.88 3.38
C GLY A 36 11.35 -15.84 2.31
N ILE A 37 12.62 -15.56 2.04
CA ILE A 37 13.10 -14.63 1.02
C ILE A 37 13.71 -15.42 -0.15
N PRO A 38 12.99 -15.56 -1.27
CA PRO A 38 13.56 -16.21 -2.42
C PRO A 38 14.56 -15.30 -3.09
N CYS A 39 15.69 -15.86 -3.52
CA CYS A 39 16.68 -15.14 -4.30
C CYS A 39 17.12 -13.85 -3.62
N GLU A 40 17.80 -13.94 -2.48
CA GLU A 40 18.30 -12.80 -1.70
C GLU A 40 19.09 -11.77 -2.53
N THR A 41 19.72 -12.19 -3.63
CA THR A 41 20.39 -11.27 -4.56
C THR A 41 19.41 -10.31 -5.25
N LEU A 42 18.18 -10.77 -5.52
CA LEU A 42 17.07 -9.98 -6.10
C LEU A 42 16.22 -9.31 -5.02
N CYS A 43 15.93 -10.01 -3.92
CA CYS A 43 15.03 -9.55 -2.87
C CYS A 43 15.69 -8.81 -1.71
N GLY A 44 17.00 -8.99 -1.49
CA GLY A 44 17.71 -8.53 -0.29
C GLY A 44 17.93 -9.67 0.71
N LYS A 45 18.86 -9.46 1.64
CA LYS A 45 19.27 -10.45 2.66
C LYS A 45 18.41 -10.45 3.91
N ASP A 46 17.35 -9.65 3.92
CA ASP A 46 16.53 -9.44 5.10
C ASP A 46 15.08 -9.14 4.72
N ARG A 47 14.17 -9.62 5.56
CA ARG A 47 12.73 -9.62 5.24
C ARG A 47 12.20 -8.19 5.15
N GLN A 48 12.85 -7.23 5.80
CA GLN A 48 12.50 -5.81 5.72
C GLN A 48 12.90 -5.23 4.36
N THR A 49 14.08 -5.55 3.84
CA THR A 49 14.53 -5.13 2.50
C THR A 49 13.66 -5.77 1.43
N MET A 50 13.33 -7.06 1.59
CA MET A 50 12.39 -7.77 0.73
C MET A 50 11.02 -7.08 0.75
N ASP A 51 10.46 -6.85 1.94
CA ASP A 51 9.17 -6.16 2.10
C ASP A 51 9.23 -4.74 1.56
N ARG A 52 10.36 -4.03 1.63
CA ARG A 52 10.48 -2.70 1.02
C ARG A 52 10.52 -2.76 -0.50
N ARG A 53 11.13 -3.80 -1.08
CA ARG A 53 11.19 -4.02 -2.54
C ARG A 53 9.87 -4.56 -3.11
N LEU A 54 9.10 -5.28 -2.31
CA LEU A 54 7.76 -5.79 -2.66
C LEU A 54 6.64 -4.79 -2.31
N GLY A 55 6.81 -4.10 -1.19
CA GLY A 55 5.83 -3.29 -0.46
C GLY A 55 5.90 -1.80 -0.76
N ALA A 56 6.69 -1.37 -1.76
CA ALA A 56 6.44 -0.09 -2.45
C ALA A 56 4.99 0.02 -2.99
N GLN A 57 4.20 -1.06 -2.93
CA GLN A 57 2.76 -1.11 -3.24
C GLN A 57 1.81 -1.25 -2.02
N GLN A 58 2.29 -1.29 -0.76
CA GLN A 58 1.41 -1.51 0.42
C GLN A 58 1.54 -0.46 1.55
N ALA A 59 2.08 0.72 1.27
CA ALA A 59 2.01 1.86 2.19
C ALA A 59 0.74 2.74 2.03
N GLN A 60 -0.38 2.17 1.56
CA GLN A 60 -1.64 2.91 1.37
C GLN A 60 -2.78 2.52 2.34
N SER A 61 -2.55 1.60 3.29
CA SER A 61 -3.62 1.18 4.22
C SER A 61 -3.43 1.69 5.66
N LEU A 62 -2.31 2.39 5.94
CA LEU A 62 -2.02 2.97 7.25
C LEU A 62 -1.50 4.42 7.19
N LEU A 63 -1.24 4.96 6.00
CA LEU A 63 -1.04 6.40 5.81
C LEU A 63 -2.27 6.98 5.12
N PRO A 64 -2.86 8.06 5.64
CA PRO A 64 -3.91 8.76 4.93
C PRO A 64 -3.40 9.15 3.53
N PRO A 65 -4.26 9.10 2.49
CA PRO A 65 -3.98 9.74 1.22
C PRO A 65 -3.35 11.11 1.46
N SER A 66 -2.39 11.52 0.63
CA SER A 66 -1.83 12.88 0.64
C SER A 66 -2.94 13.86 0.25
N TYR A 67 -3.82 14.17 1.20
CA TYR A 67 -4.94 15.08 1.04
C TYR A 67 -4.36 16.48 0.81
N ALA A 68 -4.76 17.11 -0.29
CA ALA A 68 -4.23 18.41 -0.71
C ALA A 68 -5.31 19.48 -0.60
N CYS A 69 -4.97 20.61 0.00
CA CYS A 69 -5.88 21.74 0.13
C CYS A 69 -6.15 22.38 -1.24
N GLY A 70 -7.43 22.59 -1.57
CA GLY A 70 -7.85 23.36 -2.75
C GLY A 70 -8.54 22.56 -3.86
N ALA A 71 -8.43 21.23 -3.87
CA ALA A 71 -9.08 20.40 -4.88
C ALA A 71 -10.56 20.10 -4.57
N LYS A 72 -10.94 20.05 -3.29
CA LYS A 72 -12.26 19.62 -2.84
C LYS A 72 -12.76 20.53 -1.73
N ARG A 73 -13.98 21.07 -1.89
CA ARG A 73 -14.61 22.02 -0.95
C ARG A 73 -16.02 21.61 -0.52
N THR A 74 -16.54 20.53 -1.08
CA THR A 74 -17.88 20.00 -0.79
C THR A 74 -17.82 18.52 -0.42
N CYS A 75 -18.79 18.07 0.35
CA CYS A 75 -18.86 16.68 0.83
C CYS A 75 -18.97 15.67 -0.30
N SER A 76 -19.65 16.01 -1.39
CA SER A 76 -19.79 15.12 -2.56
C SER A 76 -18.48 14.89 -3.32
N GLU A 77 -17.46 15.72 -3.08
CA GLU A 77 -16.15 15.54 -3.70
C GLU A 77 -15.27 14.57 -2.91
N MET A 78 -15.60 14.28 -1.66
CA MET A 78 -14.78 13.48 -0.73
C MET A 78 -15.31 12.05 -0.65
N ASP A 79 -14.41 11.07 -0.56
CA ASP A 79 -14.79 9.66 -0.53
C ASP A 79 -14.79 9.08 0.89
N SER A 80 -14.27 9.81 1.88
CA SER A 80 -14.17 9.31 3.25
C SER A 80 -14.26 10.38 4.33
N CYS A 81 -14.71 9.98 5.52
CA CYS A 81 -14.71 10.84 6.70
C CYS A 81 -13.30 11.33 7.08
N ALA A 82 -12.26 10.49 6.89
CA ALA A 82 -10.88 10.87 7.18
C ALA A 82 -10.38 12.01 6.28
N GLU A 83 -10.76 11.99 5.00
CA GLU A 83 -10.49 13.08 4.06
C GLU A 83 -11.21 14.36 4.46
N ALA A 84 -12.50 14.27 4.77
CA ALA A 84 -13.29 15.44 5.18
C ALA A 84 -12.70 16.15 6.42
N ARG A 85 -12.29 15.37 7.43
CA ARG A 85 -11.60 15.88 8.62
C ARG A 85 -10.29 16.57 8.31
N PHE A 86 -9.47 15.97 7.45
CA PHE A 86 -8.23 16.61 7.01
C PHE A 86 -8.52 17.99 6.38
N HIS A 87 -9.50 18.08 5.49
CA HIS A 87 -9.82 19.34 4.83
C HIS A 87 -10.42 20.40 5.79
N LEU A 88 -11.17 19.98 6.81
CA LEU A 88 -11.66 20.87 7.85
C LEU A 88 -10.50 21.41 8.72
N GLU A 89 -9.67 20.52 9.26
CA GLU A 89 -8.64 20.86 10.25
C GLU A 89 -7.36 21.44 9.62
N LYS A 90 -6.90 20.87 8.49
CA LYS A 90 -5.65 21.29 7.84
C LYS A 90 -5.86 22.38 6.80
N CYS A 91 -6.94 22.31 6.05
CA CYS A 91 -7.24 23.28 4.99
C CYS A 91 -8.19 24.38 5.44
N GLY A 92 -8.78 24.29 6.64
CA GLY A 92 -9.66 25.31 7.20
C GLY A 92 -10.98 25.45 6.46
N VAL A 93 -11.43 24.40 5.76
CA VAL A 93 -12.66 24.43 4.95
C VAL A 93 -13.89 24.26 5.84
N ARG A 94 -14.21 25.33 6.58
CA ARG A 94 -15.37 25.37 7.49
C ARG A 94 -16.71 25.16 6.79
N SER A 95 -16.78 25.27 5.46
CA SER A 95 -18.00 25.00 4.69
C SER A 95 -18.45 23.53 4.74
N LEU A 96 -17.58 22.62 5.19
CA LEU A 96 -17.88 21.19 5.36
C LEU A 96 -18.60 20.89 6.68
N ASP A 97 -18.43 21.74 7.69
CA ASP A 97 -18.97 21.64 9.04
C ASP A 97 -19.95 22.81 9.25
N ARG A 98 -21.20 22.62 8.82
CA ARG A 98 -22.20 23.70 8.76
C ARG A 98 -22.77 24.06 10.13
N ASP A 99 -22.83 23.09 11.03
CA ASP A 99 -23.37 23.19 12.37
C ASP A 99 -22.29 23.51 13.42
N GLY A 100 -21.02 23.32 13.10
CA GLY A 100 -19.88 23.74 13.91
C GLY A 100 -19.56 22.77 15.04
N ASP A 101 -19.91 21.50 14.90
CA ASP A 101 -19.71 20.45 15.89
C ASP A 101 -18.31 19.79 15.77
N GLY A 102 -17.56 20.12 14.72
CA GLY A 102 -16.26 19.56 14.41
C GLY A 102 -16.29 18.26 13.59
N ILE A 103 -17.47 17.83 13.13
CA ILE A 103 -17.68 16.68 12.25
C ILE A 103 -18.03 17.19 10.84
N PRO A 104 -17.05 17.22 9.92
CA PRO A 104 -17.33 17.64 8.56
C PRO A 104 -18.10 16.55 7.83
N CYS A 105 -19.08 16.96 7.02
CA CYS A 105 -19.82 16.06 6.15
C CYS A 105 -20.46 14.89 6.91
N GLU A 106 -21.44 15.18 7.76
CA GLU A 106 -22.22 14.21 8.55
C GLU A 106 -22.72 13.00 7.72
N GLY A 107 -23.02 13.19 6.44
CA GLY A 107 -23.41 12.09 5.54
C GLY A 107 -22.30 11.08 5.21
N LEU A 108 -21.03 11.48 5.30
CA LEU A 108 -19.84 10.63 5.12
C LEU A 108 -19.30 10.10 6.46
N CYS A 109 -19.50 10.83 7.55
CA CYS A 109 -19.00 10.52 8.90
C CYS A 109 -20.04 9.84 9.80
N ARG A 110 -21.11 9.29 9.22
CA ARG A 110 -22.22 8.63 9.94
C ARG A 110 -21.82 7.29 10.55
#